data_AF-A0A972M6R7-F1
#
_entry.id   AF-A0A972M6R7-F1
#
_cell.length_a   1.000
_cell.length_b   1.000
_cell.length_c   1.000
_cell.angle_alpha   90.00
_cell.angle_beta   90.00
_cell.angle_gamma   90.00
#
_symmetry.space_group_name_H-M   'P 1'
#
loop_
_entity.id
_entity.type
_entity.pdbx_description
1 polymer ?
#
loop_
_entity_poly.entity_id
_entity_poly.type
_entity_poly.pdbx_seq_one_letter_code
_entity_poly.pdbx_strand_id
1 'polypeptide(L)'
;MNHIKKHKGGYKPSPVEPFLKELEKKPCFSSFPLRGLLAPGEYVDKIAETLSKQVKISQLRKFFTELKEIAELGEEKPEEAQIQLWKVYPLIAYAQGRKLIPQDFAKLLETVLQKVEAQGCNKKEDYKHLKLFMEALVAYFRKYNPRG
;
A
#
# COMPACT_ATOMS: atom_id res chain seq x y z
N MET A 1 16.56 -47.39 -2.87
CA MET A 1 15.20 -46.90 -3.20
C MET A 1 14.67 -46.18 -1.97
N ASN A 2 14.81 -44.85 -1.88
CA ASN A 2 14.21 -44.07 -0.80
C ASN A 2 13.59 -42.82 -1.41
N HIS A 3 12.27 -42.76 -1.34
CA HIS A 3 11.43 -41.71 -1.90
C HIS A 3 11.55 -40.43 -1.07
N ILE A 4 12.34 -39.46 -1.56
CA ILE A 4 12.22 -38.08 -1.10
C ILE A 4 11.02 -37.46 -1.81
N LYS A 5 9.90 -37.34 -1.08
CA LYS A 5 8.75 -36.53 -1.49
C LYS A 5 9.18 -35.07 -1.56
N LYS A 6 9.52 -34.59 -2.75
CA LYS A 6 9.66 -33.16 -3.04
C LYS A 6 8.29 -32.50 -2.88
N HIS A 7 8.08 -31.76 -1.80
CA HIS A 7 6.98 -30.81 -1.70
C HIS A 7 7.14 -29.76 -2.83
N LYS A 8 6.35 -29.89 -3.88
CA LYS A 8 6.16 -28.83 -4.88
C LYS A 8 5.28 -27.75 -4.25
N GLY A 9 5.88 -26.86 -3.46
CA GLY A 9 5.24 -25.59 -3.09
C GLY A 9 5.17 -24.71 -4.34
N GLY A 10 4.02 -24.68 -5.01
CA GLY A 10 3.81 -23.81 -6.16
C GLY A 10 3.99 -22.35 -5.73
N TYR A 11 4.96 -21.65 -6.33
CA TYR A 11 5.13 -20.21 -6.16
C TYR A 11 3.84 -19.52 -6.58
N LYS A 12 3.07 -19.02 -5.60
CA LYS A 12 2.00 -18.06 -5.89
C LYS A 12 2.67 -16.70 -6.02
N PRO A 13 2.60 -16.04 -7.18
CA PRO A 13 3.16 -14.70 -7.33
C PRO A 13 2.48 -13.74 -6.34
N SER A 14 3.28 -12.89 -5.71
CA SER A 14 2.78 -11.90 -4.75
C SER A 14 1.77 -10.96 -5.45
N PRO A 15 0.60 -10.71 -4.86
CA PRO A 15 -0.46 -9.92 -5.48
C PRO A 15 -0.11 -8.45 -5.67
N VAL A 16 0.89 -7.95 -4.95
CA VAL A 16 1.35 -6.56 -5.04
C VAL A 16 2.53 -6.41 -5.99
N GLU A 17 3.23 -7.50 -6.32
CA GLU A 17 4.49 -7.47 -7.07
C GLU A 17 4.40 -6.75 -8.43
N PRO A 18 3.33 -6.90 -9.25
CA PRO A 18 3.22 -6.14 -10.50
C PRO A 18 3.18 -4.63 -10.27
N PHE A 19 2.47 -4.19 -9.23
CA PHE A 19 2.40 -2.77 -8.87
C PHE A 19 3.75 -2.27 -8.37
N LEU A 20 4.40 -3.01 -7.48
CA LEU A 20 5.69 -2.62 -6.92
C LEU A 20 6.76 -2.47 -8.00
N LYS A 21 6.83 -3.41 -8.95
CA LYS A 21 7.76 -3.32 -10.09
C LYS A 21 7.52 -2.10 -10.97
N GLU A 22 6.27 -1.71 -11.17
CA GLU A 22 5.97 -0.51 -11.96
C GLU A 22 6.27 0.77 -11.16
N LEU A 23 5.96 0.76 -9.87
CA LEU A 23 6.21 1.88 -8.96
C LEU A 23 7.71 2.13 -8.75
N GLU A 24 8.54 1.08 -8.68
CA GLU A 24 9.99 1.18 -8.55
C GLU A 24 10.63 1.99 -9.69
N LYS A 25 10.10 1.88 -10.91
CA LYS A 25 10.56 2.63 -12.10
C LYS A 25 10.21 4.12 -12.05
N LYS A 26 9.34 4.54 -11.12
CA LYS A 26 8.92 5.94 -10.99
C LYS A 26 9.80 6.64 -9.95
N PRO A 27 10.29 7.86 -10.21
CA PRO A 27 11.06 8.60 -9.21
C PRO A 27 10.19 9.04 -8.03
N CYS A 28 8.96 9.48 -8.31
CA CYS A 28 8.00 10.01 -7.34
C CYS A 28 6.72 9.19 -7.33
N PHE A 29 5.95 9.24 -6.23
CA PHE A 29 4.64 8.58 -6.19
C PHE A 29 3.65 9.21 -7.18
N SER A 30 3.67 10.54 -7.28
CA SER A 30 2.90 11.35 -8.23
C SER A 30 3.24 11.12 -9.70
N SER A 31 4.39 10.51 -10.00
CA SER A 31 4.73 10.12 -11.39
C SER A 31 3.92 8.93 -11.89
N PHE A 32 3.14 8.27 -11.02
CA PHE A 32 2.27 7.18 -11.40
C PHE A 32 0.95 7.73 -11.95
N PRO A 33 0.54 7.38 -13.19
CA PRO A 33 -0.70 7.89 -13.76
C PRO A 33 -1.94 7.50 -12.94
N LEU A 34 -2.69 8.49 -12.44
CA LEU A 34 -3.86 8.26 -11.58
C LEU A 34 -4.88 7.29 -12.18
N ARG A 35 -5.16 7.39 -13.49
CA ARG A 35 -6.11 6.47 -14.13
C ARG A 35 -5.65 5.02 -14.07
N GLY A 36 -4.38 4.78 -14.38
CA GLY A 36 -3.77 3.45 -14.29
C GLY A 36 -3.58 2.97 -12.85
N LEU A 37 -3.75 3.83 -11.85
CA LEU A 37 -3.71 3.45 -10.44
C LEU A 37 -5.10 3.11 -9.90
N LEU A 38 -6.08 3.98 -10.15
CA LEU A 38 -7.37 4.02 -9.43
C LEU A 38 -8.54 3.40 -10.18
N ALA A 39 -8.49 3.28 -11.52
CA ALA A 39 -9.64 2.82 -12.29
C ALA A 39 -9.97 1.34 -12.01
N PRO A 40 -11.24 0.91 -12.22
CA PRO A 40 -11.60 -0.49 -12.06
C PRO A 40 -10.74 -1.40 -12.94
N GLY A 41 -10.31 -2.54 -12.40
CA GLY A 41 -9.39 -3.46 -13.07
C GLY A 41 -7.92 -3.04 -13.08
N GLU A 42 -7.56 -1.89 -12.52
CA GLU A 42 -6.18 -1.44 -12.38
C GLU A 42 -5.55 -1.90 -11.06
N TYR A 43 -4.37 -1.36 -10.73
CA TYR A 43 -3.55 -1.86 -9.62
C TYR A 43 -4.28 -1.89 -8.27
N VAL A 44 -4.95 -0.80 -7.88
CA VAL A 44 -5.59 -0.76 -6.55
C VAL A 44 -6.75 -1.75 -6.45
N ASP A 45 -7.56 -1.90 -7.51
CA ASP A 45 -8.67 -2.87 -7.55
C ASP A 45 -8.14 -4.31 -7.43
N LYS A 46 -7.11 -4.66 -8.22
CA LYS A 46 -6.47 -5.98 -8.20
C LYS A 46 -5.80 -6.31 -6.86
N ILE A 47 -5.12 -5.33 -6.27
CA ILE A 47 -4.51 -5.47 -4.94
C ILE A 47 -5.60 -5.75 -3.90
N ALA A 48 -6.67 -4.95 -3.90
CA ALA A 48 -7.77 -5.09 -2.96
C ALA A 48 -8.50 -6.44 -3.11
N GLU A 49 -8.73 -6.91 -4.33
CA GLU A 49 -9.34 -8.21 -4.61
C GLU A 49 -8.60 -9.36 -3.91
N THR A 50 -7.26 -9.29 -3.90
CA THR A 50 -6.45 -10.36 -3.32
C THR A 50 -6.19 -10.16 -1.83
N LEU A 51 -5.84 -8.95 -1.41
CA LEU A 51 -5.47 -8.67 -0.02
C LEU A 51 -6.67 -8.55 0.92
N SER A 52 -7.87 -8.25 0.43
CA SER A 52 -9.10 -8.23 1.25
C SER A 52 -9.40 -9.56 1.94
N LYS A 53 -8.89 -10.67 1.40
CA LYS A 53 -9.00 -12.02 1.98
C LYS A 53 -7.98 -12.29 3.10
N GLN A 54 -6.95 -11.45 3.21
CA GLN A 54 -5.79 -11.66 4.09
C GLN A 54 -5.65 -10.57 5.16
N VAL A 55 -6.16 -9.37 4.89
CA VAL A 55 -6.12 -8.22 5.79
C VAL A 55 -7.52 -7.96 6.34
N LYS A 56 -7.63 -7.93 7.66
CA LYS A 56 -8.87 -7.52 8.34
C LYS A 56 -9.13 -6.04 8.07
N ILE A 57 -10.38 -5.66 7.84
CA ILE A 57 -10.73 -4.26 7.56
C ILE A 57 -10.33 -3.33 8.71
N SER A 58 -10.34 -3.82 9.95
CA SER A 58 -9.96 -3.02 11.12
C SER A 58 -8.48 -2.64 11.10
N GLN A 59 -7.61 -3.48 10.53
CA GLN A 59 -6.20 -3.13 10.33
C GLN A 59 -6.05 -2.16 9.16
N LEU A 60 -6.76 -2.39 8.06
CA LEU A 60 -6.78 -1.46 6.92
C LEU A 60 -7.22 -0.05 7.36
N ARG A 61 -8.30 0.06 8.14
CA ARG A 61 -8.82 1.35 8.63
C ARG A 61 -7.80 2.09 9.48
N LYS A 62 -7.03 1.40 10.33
CA LYS A 62 -5.99 2.03 11.14
C LYS A 62 -4.94 2.73 10.28
N PHE A 63 -4.38 2.02 9.30
CA PHE A 63 -3.40 2.61 8.38
C PHE A 63 -4.03 3.68 7.49
N PHE A 64 -5.27 3.47 7.05
CA PHE A 64 -6.00 4.45 6.25
C PHE A 64 -6.21 5.77 6.98
N THR A 65 -6.73 5.74 8.21
CA THR A 65 -6.99 6.96 9.00
C THR A 65 -5.70 7.74 9.19
N GLU A 66 -4.64 7.08 9.66
CA GLU A 66 -3.33 7.70 9.87
C GLU A 66 -2.78 8.31 8.58
N LEU A 67 -2.71 7.53 7.49
CA LEU A 67 -2.14 8.00 6.22
C LEU A 67 -2.99 9.07 5.55
N LYS A 68 -4.31 9.03 5.71
CA LYS A 68 -5.20 10.04 5.16
C LYS A 68 -4.97 11.38 5.87
N GLU A 69 -4.90 11.38 7.21
CA GLU A 69 -4.64 12.59 7.99
C GLU A 69 -3.28 13.20 7.64
N ILE A 70 -2.24 12.36 7.51
CA ILE A 70 -0.91 12.79 7.07
C ILE A 70 -0.96 13.35 5.65
N ALA A 71 -1.69 12.70 4.73
CA ALA A 71 -1.79 13.16 3.35
C ALA A 71 -2.54 14.49 3.24
N GLU A 72 -3.62 14.68 3.99
CA GLU A 72 -4.36 15.95 4.07
C GLU A 72 -3.48 17.07 4.60
N LEU A 73 -2.72 16.82 5.68
CA LEU A 73 -1.70 17.77 6.16
C LEU A 73 -0.65 18.05 5.07
N GLY A 74 -0.24 17.03 4.32
CA GLY A 74 0.82 17.14 3.31
C GLY A 74 0.45 17.95 2.07
N GLU A 75 -0.84 18.10 1.77
CA GLU A 75 -1.32 19.01 0.72
C GLU A 75 -1.08 20.49 1.09
N GLU A 76 -1.17 20.82 2.39
CA GLU A 76 -1.00 22.18 2.90
C GLU A 76 0.44 22.44 3.36
N LYS A 77 0.98 21.53 4.18
CA LYS A 77 2.25 21.61 4.90
C LYS A 77 3.10 20.35 4.72
N PRO A 78 3.73 20.17 3.54
CA PRO A 78 4.46 18.95 3.21
C PRO A 78 5.58 18.58 4.18
N GLU A 79 6.30 19.56 4.72
CA GLU A 79 7.43 19.33 5.63
C GLU A 79 6.96 18.78 6.99
N GLU A 80 5.87 19.33 7.54
CA GLU A 80 5.27 18.83 8.79
C GLU A 80 4.71 17.40 8.57
N ALA A 81 4.05 17.16 7.44
CA ALA A 81 3.53 15.85 7.07
C ALA A 81 4.65 14.81 6.89
N GLN A 82 5.81 15.21 6.37
CA GLN A 82 6.96 14.31 6.17
C GLN A 82 7.46 13.71 7.48
N ILE A 83 7.51 14.51 8.55
CA ILE A 83 7.90 14.05 9.89
C ILE A 83 6.88 13.05 10.42
N GLN A 84 5.58 13.28 10.17
CA GLN A 84 4.53 12.35 10.60
C GLN A 84 4.55 11.05 9.78
N LEU A 85 4.84 11.12 8.48
CA LEU A 85 4.94 9.97 7.59
C LEU A 85 5.93 8.93 8.13
N TRP A 86 7.05 9.38 8.71
CA TRP A 86 8.06 8.50 9.31
C TRP A 86 7.55 7.68 10.50
N LYS A 87 6.51 8.16 11.20
CA LYS A 87 5.86 7.41 12.29
C LYS A 87 5.08 6.20 11.78
N VAL A 88 4.75 6.14 10.49
CA VAL A 88 4.02 5.01 9.92
C VAL A 88 4.92 3.78 9.78
N TYR A 89 6.23 3.94 9.55
CA TYR A 89 7.17 2.80 9.51
C TYR A 89 7.15 1.92 10.77
N PRO A 90 7.30 2.45 12.00
CA PRO A 90 7.19 1.64 13.21
C PRO A 90 5.78 1.04 13.42
N LEU A 91 4.71 1.70 12.96
CA LEU A 91 3.36 1.13 12.98
C LEU A 91 3.25 -0.10 12.07
N ILE A 92 3.83 -0.04 10.87
CA ILE A 92 3.90 -1.18 9.94
C ILE A 92 4.70 -2.32 10.59
N ALA A 93 5.91 -2.03 11.08
CA ALA A 93 6.78 -3.02 11.72
C ALA A 93 6.09 -3.71 12.91
N TYR A 94 5.38 -2.95 13.75
CA TYR A 94 4.60 -3.49 14.86
C TYR A 94 3.48 -4.41 14.38
N ALA A 95 2.67 -3.95 13.41
CA ALA A 95 1.56 -4.75 12.90
C ALA A 95 2.04 -6.03 12.21
N GLN A 96 3.14 -5.96 11.47
CA GLN A 96 3.77 -7.12 10.82
C GLN A 96 4.33 -8.10 11.86
N GLY A 97 5.08 -7.61 12.87
CA GLY A 97 5.62 -8.45 13.95
C GLY A 97 4.53 -9.15 14.77
N ARG A 98 3.38 -8.49 14.95
CA ARG A 98 2.18 -9.06 15.58
C ARG A 98 1.34 -9.92 14.64
N LYS A 99 1.78 -10.13 13.38
CA LYS A 99 1.06 -10.89 12.34
C LYS A 99 -0.36 -10.37 12.08
N LEU A 100 -0.59 -9.07 12.28
CA LEU A 100 -1.87 -8.41 12.04
C LEU A 100 -2.07 -8.10 10.55
N ILE A 101 -0.97 -7.94 9.82
CA ILE A 101 -0.94 -7.74 8.37
C ILE A 101 0.01 -8.76 7.72
N PRO A 102 -0.28 -9.22 6.49
CA PRO A 102 0.62 -10.07 5.72
C PRO A 102 1.83 -9.26 5.22
N GLN A 103 2.92 -9.98 4.94
CA GLN A 103 4.16 -9.38 4.44
C GLN A 103 3.95 -8.56 3.16
N ASP A 104 3.10 -9.03 2.25
CA ASP A 104 2.80 -8.31 1.01
C ASP A 104 2.15 -6.94 1.26
N PHE A 105 1.31 -6.82 2.29
CA PHE A 105 0.68 -5.55 2.65
C PHE A 105 1.67 -4.59 3.32
N ALA A 106 2.56 -5.12 4.17
CA ALA A 106 3.64 -4.32 4.76
C ALA A 106 4.57 -3.76 3.67
N LYS A 107 5.03 -4.62 2.75
CA LYS A 107 5.87 -4.22 1.61
C LYS A 107 5.18 -3.17 0.74
N LEU A 108 3.88 -3.34 0.46
CA LEU A 108 3.09 -2.35 -0.28
C LEU A 108 3.13 -0.98 0.38
N LEU A 109 2.82 -0.89 1.68
CA LEU A 109 2.82 0.37 2.40
C LEU A 109 4.22 0.99 2.40
N GLU A 110 5.24 0.24 2.78
CA GLU A 110 6.62 0.73 2.84
C GLU A 110 7.10 1.29 1.50
N THR A 111 6.88 0.58 0.39
CA THR A 111 7.30 1.08 -0.93
C THR A 111 6.54 2.34 -1.34
N VAL A 112 5.25 2.44 -1.02
CA VAL A 112 4.48 3.67 -1.25
C VAL A 112 5.07 4.83 -0.43
N LEU A 113 5.35 4.61 0.86
CA LEU A 113 5.96 5.64 1.73
C LEU A 113 7.30 6.12 1.19
N GLN A 114 8.18 5.20 0.79
CA GLN A 114 9.48 5.51 0.20
C GLN A 114 9.36 6.41 -1.04
N LYS A 115 8.32 6.21 -1.86
CA LYS A 115 8.08 7.01 -3.07
C LYS A 115 7.47 8.37 -2.78
N VAL A 116 6.67 8.49 -1.72
CA VAL A 116 6.14 9.78 -1.25
C VAL A 116 7.25 10.62 -0.62
N GLU A 117 8.17 10.00 0.13
CA GLU A 117 9.28 10.73 0.77
C GLU A 117 10.49 10.98 -0.13
N ALA A 118 10.51 10.40 -1.34
CA ALA A 118 11.58 10.57 -2.32
C ALA A 118 11.91 12.05 -2.61
N GLN A 119 13.19 12.39 -2.55
CA GLN A 119 13.67 13.75 -2.79
C GLN A 119 13.54 14.14 -4.27
N GLY A 120 13.47 15.44 -4.56
CA GLY A 120 13.36 15.96 -5.94
C GLY A 120 11.95 15.85 -6.55
N CYS A 121 10.93 15.56 -5.75
CA CYS A 121 9.55 15.40 -6.16
C CYS A 121 8.65 16.54 -5.67
N ASN A 122 7.52 16.75 -6.34
CA ASN A 122 6.49 17.67 -5.87
C ASN A 122 5.72 17.05 -4.70
N LYS A 123 6.11 17.40 -3.47
CA LYS A 123 5.57 16.79 -2.25
C LYS A 123 4.07 16.94 -2.09
N LYS A 124 3.51 18.12 -2.41
CA LYS A 124 2.06 18.33 -2.35
C LYS A 124 1.32 17.36 -3.27
N GLU A 125 1.88 17.12 -4.45
CA GLU A 125 1.29 16.21 -5.43
C GLU A 125 1.46 14.74 -5.04
N ASP A 126 2.60 14.37 -4.44
CA ASP A 126 2.80 13.03 -3.88
C ASP A 126 1.80 12.72 -2.77
N TYR A 127 1.57 13.67 -1.84
CA TYR A 127 0.57 13.52 -0.78
C TYR A 127 -0.85 13.45 -1.33
N LYS A 128 -1.18 14.27 -2.34
CA LYS A 128 -2.47 14.16 -3.05
C LYS A 128 -2.65 12.78 -3.68
N HIS A 129 -1.63 12.22 -4.32
CA HIS A 129 -1.69 10.86 -4.88
C HIS A 129 -1.83 9.82 -3.77
N LEU A 130 -1.12 9.98 -2.65
CA LEU A 130 -1.23 9.09 -1.48
C LEU A 130 -2.66 9.05 -0.96
N LYS A 131 -3.29 10.22 -0.77
CA LYS A 131 -4.69 10.33 -0.35
C LYS A 131 -5.62 9.55 -1.27
N LEU A 132 -5.54 9.81 -2.58
CA LEU A 132 -6.39 9.16 -3.58
C LEU A 132 -6.16 7.64 -3.62
N PHE A 133 -4.89 7.19 -3.51
CA PHE A 133 -4.54 5.78 -3.42
C PHE A 133 -5.20 5.12 -2.19
N MET A 134 -5.10 5.75 -1.02
CA MET A 134 -5.66 5.23 0.23
C MET A 134 -7.19 5.17 0.20
N GLU A 135 -7.85 6.18 -0.36
CA GLU A 135 -9.30 6.21 -0.56
C GLU A 135 -9.77 5.10 -1.49
N ALA A 136 -9.12 4.95 -2.64
CA ALA A 136 -9.43 3.87 -3.58
C ALA A 136 -9.18 2.49 -2.97
N LEU A 137 -8.07 2.31 -2.23
CA LEU A 137 -7.74 1.05 -1.58
C LEU A 137 -8.85 0.64 -0.61
N VAL A 138 -9.31 1.54 0.26
CA VAL A 138 -10.42 1.25 1.19
C VAL A 138 -11.73 0.99 0.45
N ALA A 139 -12.04 1.75 -0.59
CA ALA A 139 -13.25 1.56 -1.39
C ALA A 139 -13.29 0.17 -2.03
N TYR A 140 -12.21 -0.24 -2.70
CA TYR A 140 -12.13 -1.57 -3.31
C TYR A 140 -12.04 -2.69 -2.26
N PHE A 141 -11.38 -2.47 -1.14
CA PHE A 141 -11.41 -3.45 -0.04
C PHE A 141 -12.82 -3.69 0.47
N ARG A 142 -13.65 -2.65 0.60
CA ARG A 142 -15.08 -2.78 0.94
C ARG A 142 -15.86 -3.53 -0.14
N LYS A 143 -15.59 -3.28 -1.43
CA LYS A 143 -16.21 -4.01 -2.55
C LYS A 143 -15.98 -5.52 -2.42
N TYR A 144 -14.77 -5.95 -2.06
CA TYR A 144 -14.43 -7.37 -1.94
C TYR A 144 -14.65 -7.97 -0.54
N ASN A 145 -14.79 -7.14 0.48
CA ASN A 145 -15.09 -7.54 1.86
C ASN A 145 -16.21 -6.68 2.48
N PRO A 146 -17.47 -6.84 2.03
CA PRO A 146 -18.59 -5.99 2.44
C PRO A 146 -19.08 -6.23 3.87
N ARG A 147 -18.68 -7.35 4.50
CA ARG A 147 -19.10 -7.76 5.85
C ARG A 147 -17.98 -7.67 6.90
N GLY A 148 -16.83 -7.11 6.53
CA GLY A 148 -15.66 -6.96 7.39
C GLY A 148 -15.76 -5.81 8.39
#